data_AF-A0A067U1L6-F1
#
_entry.id   AF-A0A067U1L6-F1
#
_cell.length_a   1.000
_cell.length_b   1.000
_cell.length_c   1.000
_cell.angle_alpha   90.00
_cell.angle_beta   90.00
_cell.angle_gamma   90.00
#
_symmetry.space_group_name_H-M   'P 1'
#
loop_
_entity.id
_entity.type
_entity.pdbx_description
1 polymer ?
#
loop_
_entity_poly.entity_id
_entity_poly.type
_entity_poly.pdbx_seq_one_letter_code
_entity_poly.pdbx_strand_id
1 'polypeptide(L)'
;MNPDIPTQSTESLAPSRTLFLINKAKALKVGRLQDYLALVGESCIPGLTVAEVLELEGLAQLELKRFQETGIVHDIHRDIRQFCIDFAEFLPECSHTSREMALAMHWKTPGYYTCRFHKSSYPDKASFIDGNGVLGGVSFRPSGFGMVTDKPMLDDHMQCGCPIEDVLLEFFLFKTRRARSKNPMYKNHLYGMGRTMVTPRMRVFICQGFRDDSGLEIQDIYNQEFSKNGVENRLDALKAIKLLARVQKRRSVVKGNDDGEDTSSSD
;
A
#
# COMPACT_ATOMS: atom_id res chain seq x y z
N MET A 1 33.38 11.46 -50.13
CA MET A 1 31.97 11.08 -49.92
C MET A 1 31.77 10.92 -48.43
N ASN A 2 31.22 11.95 -47.78
CA ASN A 2 30.80 11.89 -46.38
C ASN A 2 29.38 11.34 -46.35
N PRO A 3 29.07 10.30 -45.57
CA PRO A 3 27.70 9.93 -45.30
C PRO A 3 27.13 10.90 -44.26
N ASP A 4 26.02 11.54 -44.62
CA ASP A 4 25.23 12.39 -43.75
C ASP A 4 24.80 11.65 -42.48
N ILE A 5 25.04 12.27 -41.33
CA ILE A 5 24.46 11.87 -40.04
C ILE A 5 23.10 12.57 -39.94
N PRO A 6 21.97 11.86 -39.86
CA PRO A 6 20.71 12.48 -39.52
C PRO A 6 20.66 12.68 -38.01
N THR A 7 20.95 13.89 -37.55
CA THR A 7 20.50 14.40 -36.25
C THR A 7 18.99 14.55 -36.27
N GLN A 8 18.28 13.55 -35.77
CA GLN A 8 16.91 13.74 -35.27
C GLN A 8 16.97 13.73 -33.74
N SER A 9 17.00 14.95 -33.19
CA SER A 9 16.71 15.24 -31.80
C SER A 9 15.28 14.78 -31.49
N THR A 10 15.15 13.66 -30.80
CA THR A 10 13.94 13.28 -30.09
C THR A 10 13.82 14.18 -28.86
N GLU A 11 13.25 15.38 -29.05
CA GLU A 11 12.86 16.25 -27.94
C GLU A 11 11.73 15.55 -27.16
N SER A 12 12.13 14.90 -26.07
CA SER A 12 11.24 14.33 -25.05
C SER A 12 10.47 15.47 -24.34
N LEU A 13 9.26 15.74 -24.81
CA LEU A 13 8.33 16.74 -24.25
C LEU A 13 7.71 16.34 -22.89
N ALA A 14 7.94 15.10 -22.42
CA ALA A 14 7.30 14.56 -21.23
C ALA A 14 7.76 15.15 -19.86
N PRO A 15 9.05 15.46 -19.63
CA PRO A 15 9.51 15.91 -18.31
C PRO A 15 8.95 17.29 -17.91
N SER A 16 8.74 18.19 -18.88
CA SER A 16 8.30 19.57 -18.60
C SER A 16 6.83 19.62 -18.15
N ARG A 17 5.98 18.77 -18.74
CA ARG A 17 4.55 18.75 -18.46
C ARG A 17 4.21 18.07 -17.14
N THR A 18 4.83 16.92 -16.85
CA THR A 18 4.69 16.25 -15.54
C THR A 18 5.07 17.20 -14.41
N LEU A 19 6.20 17.90 -14.55
CA LEU A 19 6.68 18.84 -13.54
C LEU A 19 5.74 20.04 -13.37
N PHE A 20 5.17 20.56 -14.46
CA PHE A 20 4.16 21.63 -14.41
C PHE A 20 2.93 21.22 -13.58
N LEU A 21 2.35 20.05 -13.85
CA LEU A 21 1.18 19.55 -13.12
C LEU A 21 1.48 19.32 -11.64
N ILE A 22 2.64 18.73 -11.34
CA ILE A 22 3.11 18.55 -9.95
C ILE A 22 3.24 19.89 -9.22
N ASN A 23 3.85 20.89 -9.86
CA ASN A 23 4.03 22.21 -9.26
C ASN A 23 2.70 22.92 -9.04
N LYS A 24 1.76 22.80 -10.00
CA LYS A 24 0.40 23.33 -9.86
C LYS A 24 -0.34 22.72 -8.66
N ALA A 25 -0.30 21.39 -8.51
CA ALA A 25 -0.91 20.69 -7.37
C ALA A 25 -0.28 21.12 -6.03
N LYS A 26 1.03 21.35 -6.00
CA LYS A 26 1.75 21.76 -4.80
C LYS A 26 1.50 23.20 -4.39
N ALA A 27 1.33 24.12 -5.34
CA ALA A 27 1.07 25.53 -5.05
C ALA A 27 -0.18 25.73 -4.17
N LEU A 28 -1.21 24.88 -4.36
CA LEU A 28 -2.45 24.95 -3.59
C LEU A 28 -2.40 24.22 -2.24
N LYS A 29 -1.42 23.33 -2.00
CA LYS A 29 -1.19 22.75 -0.66
C LYS A 29 -0.73 23.79 0.38
N VAL A 30 -0.38 25.02 -0.02
CA VAL A 30 0.10 26.09 0.88
C VAL A 30 -1.04 26.79 1.63
N GLY A 31 -2.31 26.54 1.29
CA GLY A 31 -3.47 26.99 2.06
C GLY A 31 -3.99 25.90 3.01
N ARG A 32 -3.90 26.12 4.33
CA ARG A 32 -4.51 25.23 5.34
C ARG A 32 -6.05 25.36 5.28
N LEU A 33 -6.74 24.70 4.37
CA LEU A 33 -8.11 24.23 4.57
C LEU A 33 -8.55 23.51 3.29
N GLN A 34 -8.70 22.19 3.35
CA GLN A 34 -9.73 21.48 2.59
C GLN A 34 -9.76 20.04 3.10
N ASP A 35 -10.77 19.78 3.92
CA ASP A 35 -11.26 18.43 4.17
C ASP A 35 -11.61 17.81 2.82
N TYR A 36 -11.07 16.63 2.57
CA TYR A 36 -11.26 15.91 1.32
C TYR A 36 -12.69 15.40 1.24
N LEU A 37 -13.59 16.21 0.71
CA LEU A 37 -14.89 15.80 0.19
C LEU A 37 -14.79 15.86 -1.33
N ALA A 38 -14.18 14.85 -1.95
CA ALA A 38 -14.34 14.67 -3.39
C ALA A 38 -15.83 14.40 -3.66
N LEU A 39 -16.59 15.48 -3.91
CA LEU A 39 -17.92 15.40 -4.49
C LEU A 39 -17.74 14.85 -5.91
N VAL A 40 -18.75 14.11 -6.39
CA VAL A 40 -18.77 13.58 -7.76
C VAL A 40 -18.51 14.73 -8.75
N GLY A 41 -17.36 14.74 -9.41
CA GLY A 41 -16.96 15.78 -10.38
C GLY A 41 -15.73 16.61 -10.00
N GLU A 42 -15.24 16.53 -8.75
CA GLU A 42 -13.98 17.17 -8.36
C GLU A 42 -12.77 16.23 -8.54
N SER A 43 -11.61 16.81 -8.82
CA SER A 43 -10.33 16.10 -8.96
C SER A 43 -9.90 15.48 -7.61
N CYS A 44 -9.33 14.28 -7.64
CA CYS A 44 -8.77 13.63 -6.45
C CYS A 44 -7.49 14.31 -5.94
N ILE A 45 -6.83 15.13 -6.77
CA ILE A 45 -5.64 15.90 -6.41
C ILE A 45 -6.01 17.38 -6.33
N PRO A 46 -5.97 18.00 -5.12
CA PRO A 46 -6.26 19.41 -4.96
C PRO A 46 -5.41 20.28 -5.88
N GLY A 47 -6.08 21.19 -6.58
CA GLY A 47 -5.44 22.14 -7.50
C GLY A 47 -5.27 21.68 -8.93
N LEU A 48 -5.64 20.43 -9.24
CA LEU A 48 -5.77 19.95 -10.60
C LEU A 48 -7.25 19.83 -10.98
N THR A 49 -7.54 19.98 -12.27
CA THR A 49 -8.83 19.58 -12.84
C THR A 49 -8.86 18.07 -13.09
N VAL A 50 -10.04 17.49 -13.34
CA VAL A 50 -10.17 16.07 -13.68
C VAL A 50 -9.34 15.71 -14.92
N ALA A 51 -9.37 16.56 -15.96
CA ALA A 51 -8.59 16.35 -17.17
C ALA A 51 -7.07 16.37 -16.90
N GLU A 52 -6.61 17.27 -16.03
CA GLU A 52 -5.20 17.33 -15.63
C GLU A 52 -4.77 16.14 -14.77
N VAL A 53 -5.66 15.58 -13.94
CA VAL A 53 -5.38 14.32 -13.24
C VAL A 53 -5.27 13.17 -14.22
N LEU A 54 -6.18 13.05 -15.18
CA LEU A 54 -6.12 12.00 -16.21
C LEU A 54 -4.83 12.12 -17.04
N GLU A 55 -4.41 13.35 -17.37
CA GLU A 55 -3.14 13.60 -18.04
C GLU A 55 -1.95 13.15 -17.17
N LEU A 56 -1.96 13.51 -15.89
CA LEU A 56 -0.93 13.12 -14.93
C LEU A 56 -0.88 11.60 -14.72
N GLU A 57 -2.03 10.92 -14.68
CA GLU A 57 -2.14 9.47 -14.59
C GLU A 57 -1.51 8.80 -15.82
N GLY A 58 -1.81 9.27 -17.03
CA GLY A 58 -1.20 8.75 -18.25
C GLY A 58 0.33 8.88 -18.25
N LEU A 59 0.86 10.03 -17.82
CA LEU A 59 2.31 10.25 -17.70
C LEU A 59 2.94 9.34 -16.62
N ALA A 60 2.28 9.20 -15.47
CA ALA A 60 2.74 8.38 -14.37
C ALA A 60 2.67 6.87 -14.68
N GLN A 61 1.68 6.42 -15.46
CA GLN A 61 1.62 5.03 -15.94
C GLN A 61 2.84 4.65 -16.79
N LEU A 62 3.37 5.59 -17.58
CA LEU A 62 4.63 5.37 -18.33
C LEU A 62 5.85 5.25 -17.40
N GLU A 63 5.87 5.95 -16.27
CA GLU A 63 6.91 5.82 -15.23
C GLU A 63 6.80 4.47 -14.50
N LEU A 64 5.58 4.07 -14.12
CA LEU A 64 5.31 2.77 -13.50
C LEU A 64 5.73 1.63 -14.43
N LYS A 65 5.39 1.71 -15.72
CA LYS A 65 5.80 0.71 -16.71
C LYS A 65 7.33 0.60 -16.83
N ARG A 66 8.03 1.74 -16.89
CA ARG A 66 9.51 1.75 -16.90
C ARG A 66 10.08 1.08 -15.66
N PHE A 67 9.55 1.38 -14.47
CA PHE A 67 9.95 0.70 -13.25
C PHE A 67 9.72 -0.83 -13.29
N GLN A 68 8.62 -1.30 -13.88
CA GLN A 68 8.39 -2.75 -14.03
C GLN A 68 9.43 -3.41 -14.94
N GLU A 69 9.92 -2.68 -15.95
CA GLU A 69 10.92 -3.16 -16.89
C GLU A 69 12.35 -3.12 -16.30
N THR A 70 12.67 -2.10 -15.50
CA THR A 70 14.04 -1.85 -15.01
C THR A 70 14.28 -2.26 -13.56
N GLY A 71 13.23 -2.27 -12.73
CA GLY A 71 13.32 -2.35 -11.27
C GLY A 71 13.92 -1.10 -10.59
N ILE A 72 14.20 -0.03 -11.34
CA ILE A 72 14.89 1.17 -10.83
C ILE A 72 13.85 2.14 -10.25
N VAL A 73 13.81 2.27 -8.91
CA VAL A 73 12.84 3.14 -8.22
C VAL A 73 12.89 4.61 -8.66
N HIS A 74 14.05 5.06 -9.16
CA HIS A 74 14.25 6.42 -9.67
C HIS A 74 13.54 6.70 -11.00
N ASP A 75 13.08 5.68 -11.71
CA ASP A 75 12.27 5.83 -12.92
C ASP A 75 10.86 6.35 -12.61
N ILE A 76 10.44 6.26 -11.34
CA ILE A 76 9.24 6.89 -10.83
C ILE A 76 9.61 8.22 -10.17
N HIS A 77 8.94 9.29 -10.57
CA HIS A 77 9.16 10.60 -9.98
C HIS A 77 8.71 10.59 -8.50
N ARG A 78 9.50 11.24 -7.64
CA ARG A 78 9.27 11.25 -6.18
C ARG A 78 7.85 11.72 -5.81
N ASP A 79 7.36 12.74 -6.49
CA ASP A 79 6.05 13.31 -6.19
C ASP A 79 4.90 12.45 -6.71
N ILE A 80 5.10 11.68 -7.79
CA ILE A 80 4.13 10.67 -8.25
C ILE A 80 3.96 9.61 -7.16
N ARG A 81 5.07 9.08 -6.62
CA ARG A 81 5.02 8.17 -5.47
C ARG A 81 4.28 8.78 -4.28
N GLN A 82 4.53 10.05 -3.98
CA GLN A 82 3.85 10.72 -2.87
C GLN A 82 2.35 10.88 -3.13
N PHE A 83 1.92 11.19 -4.36
CA PHE A 83 0.51 11.25 -4.72
C PHE A 83 -0.16 9.88 -4.61
N CYS A 84 0.51 8.79 -5.00
CA CYS A 84 0.00 7.44 -4.80
C CYS A 84 -0.27 7.12 -3.32
N ILE A 85 0.56 7.64 -2.41
CA ILE A 85 0.41 7.48 -0.96
C ILE A 85 -0.68 8.40 -0.38
N ASP A 86 -0.78 9.62 -0.90
CA ASP A 86 -1.67 10.66 -0.37
C ASP A 86 -3.13 10.47 -0.82
N PHE A 87 -3.35 9.98 -2.04
CA PHE A 87 -4.67 9.98 -2.70
C PHE A 87 -5.09 8.56 -3.09
N ALA A 88 -6.22 8.10 -2.55
CA ALA A 88 -6.68 6.72 -2.75
C ALA A 88 -7.04 6.43 -4.22
N GLU A 89 -7.55 7.44 -4.92
CA GLU A 89 -8.07 7.34 -6.29
C GLU A 89 -6.97 7.43 -7.36
N PHE A 90 -5.82 8.05 -7.07
CA PHE A 90 -4.77 8.25 -8.06
C PHE A 90 -3.92 6.99 -8.25
N LEU A 91 -3.98 6.33 -9.41
CA LEU A 91 -3.24 5.10 -9.73
C LEU A 91 -3.43 3.96 -8.68
N PRO A 92 -4.64 3.43 -8.47
CA PRO A 92 -4.87 2.32 -7.54
C PRO A 92 -4.06 1.06 -7.86
N GLU A 93 -3.72 0.84 -9.13
CA GLU A 93 -2.97 -0.31 -9.62
C GLU A 93 -1.61 -0.48 -8.93
N CYS A 94 -0.95 0.61 -8.54
CA CYS A 94 0.35 0.55 -7.88
C CYS A 94 0.35 -0.25 -6.56
N SER A 95 -0.83 -0.49 -5.97
CA SER A 95 -0.97 -1.28 -4.74
C SER A 95 -1.10 -2.78 -4.94
N HIS A 96 -1.36 -3.24 -6.16
CA HIS A 96 -1.69 -4.63 -6.44
C HIS A 96 -1.01 -5.21 -7.68
N THR A 97 -0.29 -4.40 -8.47
CA THR A 97 0.48 -4.87 -9.62
C THR A 97 1.61 -5.82 -9.25
N SER A 98 2.41 -5.49 -8.23
CA SER A 98 3.43 -6.37 -7.66
C SER A 98 3.85 -5.89 -6.27
N ARG A 99 4.56 -6.75 -5.53
CA ARG A 99 5.12 -6.40 -4.22
C ARG A 99 6.13 -5.25 -4.34
N GLU A 100 7.00 -5.32 -5.35
CA GLU A 100 8.06 -4.36 -5.64
C GLU A 100 7.48 -3.00 -6.02
N MET A 101 6.41 -2.98 -6.83
CA MET A 101 5.69 -1.76 -7.20
C MET A 101 5.09 -1.08 -5.97
N ALA A 102 4.40 -1.84 -5.12
CA ALA A 102 3.80 -1.30 -3.92
C ALA A 102 4.87 -0.78 -2.93
N LEU A 103 5.98 -1.52 -2.76
CA LEU A 103 7.14 -1.10 -1.98
C LEU A 103 7.79 0.17 -2.54
N ALA A 104 7.91 0.30 -3.86
CA ALA A 104 8.49 1.45 -4.52
C ALA A 104 7.78 2.75 -4.10
N MET A 105 6.44 2.76 -3.99
CA MET A 105 5.67 3.92 -3.50
C MET A 105 6.08 4.37 -2.09
N HIS A 106 6.55 3.45 -1.25
CA HIS A 106 7.01 3.72 0.10
C HIS A 106 8.47 4.18 0.19
N TRP A 107 9.23 4.09 -0.91
CA TRP A 107 10.65 4.47 -0.94
C TRP A 107 10.89 5.97 -0.84
N LYS A 108 11.98 6.34 -0.16
CA LYS A 108 12.48 7.71 0.01
C LYS A 108 14.01 7.75 0.02
N THR A 109 14.58 8.76 -0.60
CA THR A 109 16.03 9.06 -0.59
C THR A 109 16.53 9.28 0.84
N PRO A 110 17.68 8.70 1.27
CA PRO A 110 18.70 8.03 0.43
C PRO A 110 18.52 6.52 0.19
N GLY A 111 17.37 5.91 0.51
CA GLY A 111 17.19 4.47 0.32
C GLY A 111 16.32 3.77 1.35
N TYR A 112 15.43 4.51 2.02
CA TYR A 112 14.63 3.98 3.11
C TYR A 112 13.15 3.95 2.77
N TYR A 113 12.45 2.93 3.26
CA TYR A 113 11.01 2.79 3.15
C TYR A 113 10.30 3.30 4.40
N THR A 114 9.24 4.06 4.19
CA THR A 114 8.39 4.57 5.26
C THR A 114 6.93 4.33 4.93
N CYS A 115 6.18 3.82 5.91
CA CYS A 115 4.75 3.58 5.73
C CYS A 115 3.98 4.90 5.61
N ARG A 116 2.75 4.83 5.08
CA ARG A 116 1.87 5.99 4.89
C ARG A 116 1.72 6.79 6.19
N PHE A 117 1.42 6.13 7.31
CA PHE A 117 1.30 6.76 8.64
C PHE A 117 2.52 7.62 9.01
N HIS A 118 3.73 7.05 8.96
CA HIS A 118 4.95 7.76 9.35
C HIS A 118 5.42 8.82 8.34
N LYS A 119 4.91 8.80 7.10
CA LYS A 119 5.10 9.90 6.13
C LYS A 119 4.21 11.12 6.41
N SER A 120 3.13 10.96 7.18
CA SER A 120 2.16 12.05 7.41
C SER A 120 2.60 13.07 8.47
N SER A 121 1.85 14.18 8.52
CA SER A 121 2.00 15.26 9.50
C SER A 121 1.27 14.97 10.82
N TYR A 122 0.89 13.72 11.10
CA TYR A 122 0.14 13.38 12.31
C TYR A 122 0.94 13.78 13.57
N PRO A 123 0.33 14.50 14.53
CA PRO A 123 1.06 15.13 15.65
C PRO A 123 1.62 14.12 16.65
N ASP A 124 1.04 12.92 16.77
CA ASP A 124 1.48 11.88 17.70
C ASP A 124 2.40 10.84 17.05
N LYS A 125 3.60 11.27 16.64
CA LYS A 125 4.66 10.37 16.13
C LYS A 125 5.34 9.54 17.24
N ALA A 126 4.83 9.60 18.46
CA ALA A 126 5.37 8.90 19.60
C ALA A 126 5.16 7.39 19.44
N SER A 127 6.25 6.72 19.01
CA SER A 127 6.67 5.38 19.44
C SER A 127 5.53 4.48 19.94
N PHE A 128 4.73 3.96 19.00
CA PHE A 128 3.82 2.85 19.23
C PHE A 128 4.62 1.55 19.37
N ILE A 129 5.50 1.53 20.36
CA ILE A 129 6.40 0.43 20.68
C ILE A 129 5.62 -0.55 21.55
N ASP A 130 5.71 -1.83 21.23
CA ASP A 130 5.14 -2.86 22.06
C ASP A 130 5.88 -2.91 23.41
N GLY A 131 5.10 -2.94 24.49
CA GLY A 131 5.59 -3.05 25.86
C GLY A 131 4.95 -4.23 26.57
N ASN A 132 5.41 -4.52 27.80
CA ASN A 132 4.77 -5.56 28.60
C ASN A 132 3.28 -5.27 28.80
N GLY A 133 2.42 -6.12 28.23
CA GLY A 133 0.96 -5.99 28.30
C GLY A 133 0.36 -4.89 27.42
N VAL A 134 1.15 -4.21 26.58
CA VAL A 134 0.68 -3.13 25.71
C VAL A 134 1.07 -3.41 24.27
N LEU A 135 0.07 -3.64 23.41
CA LEU A 135 0.25 -3.69 21.96
C LEU A 135 0.20 -2.25 21.42
N GLY A 136 1.37 -1.68 21.15
CA GLY A 136 1.52 -0.41 20.43
C GLY A 136 1.26 -0.61 18.94
N GLY A 137 1.64 -1.77 18.42
CA GLY A 137 1.25 -2.25 17.10
C GLY A 137 1.96 -1.57 15.94
N VAL A 138 3.09 -0.89 16.14
CA VAL A 138 4.28 -0.96 15.26
C VAL A 138 5.34 0.00 15.75
N SER A 139 6.38 -0.56 16.37
CA SER A 139 7.79 -0.25 16.12
C SER A 139 8.63 -0.93 17.20
N PHE A 140 9.61 -1.74 16.81
CA PHE A 140 10.92 -1.54 17.45
C PHE A 140 11.49 -0.33 16.73
N ARG A 141 12.06 0.65 17.44
CA ARG A 141 12.69 1.81 16.80
C ARG A 141 13.84 1.27 15.95
N PRO A 142 13.76 1.22 14.61
CA PRO A 142 14.88 0.73 13.84
C PRO A 142 15.98 1.77 13.95
N SER A 143 17.09 1.29 14.45
CA SER A 143 18.40 1.89 14.52
C SER A 143 18.86 2.35 13.13
N GLY A 144 19.62 3.44 13.05
CA GLY A 144 20.05 4.05 11.78
C GLY A 144 19.81 5.56 11.65
N PHE A 145 19.09 6.18 12.59
CA PHE A 145 19.09 7.64 12.79
C PHE A 145 19.89 7.99 14.07
N GLY A 146 21.20 7.68 14.07
CA GLY A 146 22.19 8.43 14.85
C GLY A 146 22.51 7.99 16.29
N MET A 147 22.37 6.73 16.70
CA MET A 147 22.86 6.28 18.02
C MET A 147 23.73 5.01 17.88
N VAL A 148 24.85 4.99 18.59
CA VAL A 148 25.97 4.01 18.49
C VAL A 148 25.61 2.58 18.95
N THR A 149 24.36 2.33 19.33
CA THR A 149 23.89 1.04 19.85
C THR A 149 22.81 0.46 18.93
N ASP A 150 23.18 0.14 17.70
CA ASP A 150 22.22 -0.23 16.66
C ASP A 150 21.90 -1.74 16.70
N LYS A 151 20.62 -2.07 16.84
CA LYS A 151 20.09 -3.40 16.50
C LYS A 151 19.98 -3.51 14.97
N PRO A 152 20.19 -4.69 14.37
CA PRO A 152 20.03 -4.83 12.93
C PRO A 152 18.59 -4.51 12.49
N MET A 153 18.44 -3.94 11.30
CA MET A 153 17.14 -3.92 10.62
C MET A 153 16.64 -5.36 10.50
N LEU A 154 15.36 -5.58 10.79
CA LEU A 154 14.73 -6.85 10.47
C LEU A 154 14.33 -6.83 8.99
N ASP A 155 14.67 -7.91 8.27
CA ASP A 155 14.50 -8.03 6.81
C ASP A 155 13.04 -7.92 6.35
N ASP A 156 12.09 -8.19 7.24
CA ASP A 156 10.64 -8.17 7.01
C ASP A 156 9.95 -6.86 7.47
N HIS A 157 10.72 -5.84 7.85
CA HIS A 157 10.22 -4.56 8.36
C HIS A 157 10.69 -3.34 7.56
N MET A 158 9.83 -2.34 7.48
CA MET A 158 10.16 -1.00 7.01
C MET A 158 11.13 -0.31 7.98
N GLN A 159 11.87 0.70 7.52
CA GLN A 159 12.73 1.56 8.34
C GLN A 159 11.96 2.46 9.33
N CYS A 160 10.63 2.37 9.36
CA CYS A 160 9.82 2.94 10.44
C CYS A 160 9.39 1.89 11.48
N GLY A 161 9.92 0.66 11.42
CA GLY A 161 9.64 -0.44 12.34
C GLY A 161 8.30 -1.14 12.09
N CYS A 162 7.67 -0.92 10.94
CA CYS A 162 6.39 -1.54 10.59
C CYS A 162 6.61 -2.80 9.73
N PRO A 163 5.93 -3.94 9.99
CA PRO A 163 5.98 -5.10 9.11
C PRO A 163 5.62 -4.71 7.69
N ILE A 164 6.43 -5.15 6.74
CA ILE A 164 6.22 -4.83 5.32
C ILE A 164 4.84 -5.33 4.88
N GLU A 165 4.46 -6.56 5.26
CA GLU A 165 3.19 -7.15 4.83
C GLU A 165 1.97 -6.37 5.28
N ASP A 166 1.96 -5.90 6.54
CA ASP A 166 0.86 -5.11 7.08
C ASP A 166 0.79 -3.74 6.40
N VAL A 167 1.93 -3.12 6.10
CA VAL A 167 1.96 -1.83 5.38
C VAL A 167 1.42 -2.00 3.96
N LEU A 168 1.82 -3.07 3.28
CA LEU A 168 1.39 -3.36 1.92
C LEU A 168 -0.10 -3.75 1.87
N LEU A 169 -0.60 -4.51 2.84
CA LEU A 169 -2.02 -4.82 2.95
C LEU A 169 -2.86 -3.59 3.28
N GLU A 170 -2.42 -2.73 4.21
CA GLU A 170 -3.09 -1.44 4.45
C GLU A 170 -3.12 -0.61 3.15
N PHE A 171 -2.00 -0.55 2.42
CA PHE A 171 -1.91 0.21 1.18
C PHE A 171 -2.87 -0.34 0.11
N PHE A 172 -2.95 -1.66 -0.06
CA PHE A 172 -3.94 -2.30 -0.92
C PHE A 172 -5.37 -1.92 -0.53
N LEU A 173 -5.73 -2.05 0.75
CA LEU A 173 -7.07 -1.71 1.24
C LEU A 173 -7.38 -0.23 1.03
N PHE A 174 -6.40 0.65 1.30
CA PHE A 174 -6.50 2.09 1.09
C PHE A 174 -6.83 2.44 -0.37
N LYS A 175 -6.14 1.82 -1.33
CA LYS A 175 -6.34 2.11 -2.76
C LYS A 175 -7.61 1.48 -3.33
N THR A 176 -7.99 0.29 -2.89
CA THR A 176 -9.04 -0.50 -3.54
C THR A 176 -10.41 -0.43 -2.85
N ARG A 177 -10.47 -0.15 -1.55
CA ARG A 177 -11.73 -0.20 -0.80
C ARG A 177 -12.47 1.14 -0.86
N ARG A 178 -13.79 1.03 -1.00
CA ARG A 178 -14.71 2.16 -0.97
C ARG A 178 -15.96 1.77 -0.18
N ALA A 179 -16.61 2.73 0.46
CA ALA A 179 -17.82 2.53 1.24
C ALA A 179 -18.92 3.53 0.82
N ARG A 180 -20.17 3.09 0.83
CA ARG A 180 -21.33 3.97 0.65
C ARG A 180 -21.85 4.43 2.00
N SER A 181 -22.33 5.67 2.07
CA SER A 181 -22.98 6.16 3.29
C SER A 181 -24.30 5.43 3.51
N LYS A 182 -24.59 5.09 4.78
CA LYS A 182 -25.91 4.59 5.21
C LYS A 182 -26.95 5.70 5.37
N ASN A 183 -26.53 6.97 5.32
CA ASN A 183 -27.44 8.10 5.33
C ASN A 183 -28.18 8.16 3.98
N PRO A 184 -29.53 8.12 3.95
CA PRO A 184 -30.31 8.17 2.71
C PRO A 184 -29.99 9.35 1.79
N MET A 185 -29.59 10.50 2.35
CA MET A 185 -29.21 11.68 1.56
C MET A 185 -27.91 11.48 0.77
N TYR A 186 -27.02 10.62 1.24
CA TYR A 186 -25.69 10.41 0.67
C TYR A 186 -25.47 8.98 0.16
N LYS A 187 -26.53 8.18 0.04
CA LYS A 187 -26.46 6.75 -0.34
C LYS A 187 -25.81 6.50 -1.71
N ASN A 188 -25.87 7.49 -2.59
CA ASN A 188 -25.29 7.44 -3.93
C ASN A 188 -23.80 7.83 -3.95
N HIS A 189 -23.27 8.36 -2.85
CA HIS A 189 -21.88 8.76 -2.74
C HIS A 189 -21.01 7.57 -2.31
N LEU A 190 -19.89 7.43 -3.00
CA LEU A 190 -18.88 6.42 -2.73
C LEU A 190 -17.66 7.10 -2.11
N TYR A 191 -17.30 6.69 -0.90
CA TYR A 191 -16.23 7.29 -0.12
C TYR A 191 -15.02 6.36 -0.05
N GLY A 192 -13.84 6.87 -0.36
CA GLY A 192 -12.57 6.25 -0.01
C GLY A 192 -12.15 6.60 1.42
N MET A 193 -10.98 6.09 1.83
CA MET A 193 -10.40 6.46 3.12
C MET A 193 -9.86 7.91 3.14
N GLY A 194 -9.71 8.54 1.97
CA GLY A 194 -9.23 9.92 1.84
C GLY A 194 -7.88 10.12 2.53
N ARG A 195 -7.77 11.13 3.39
CA ARG A 195 -6.56 11.38 4.20
C ARG A 195 -6.54 10.63 5.52
N THR A 196 -7.54 9.79 5.80
CA THR A 196 -7.59 9.02 7.04
C THR A 196 -6.43 8.05 7.08
N MET A 197 -5.68 8.10 8.18
CA MET A 197 -4.51 7.26 8.40
C MET A 197 -4.89 6.18 9.39
N VAL A 198 -4.60 4.92 9.06
CA VAL A 198 -4.75 3.84 10.04
C VAL A 198 -3.56 3.94 10.99
N THR A 199 -3.85 4.07 12.28
CA THR A 199 -2.77 4.07 13.28
C THR A 199 -2.08 2.72 13.28
N PRO A 200 -0.78 2.66 13.61
CA PRO A 200 -0.06 1.44 13.94
C PRO A 200 -0.88 0.31 14.55
N ARG A 201 -1.40 0.56 15.75
CA ARG A 201 -2.23 -0.37 16.49
C ARG A 201 -3.43 -0.89 15.70
N MET A 202 -4.19 0.02 15.09
CA MET A 202 -5.36 -0.36 14.31
C MET A 202 -4.98 -1.20 13.09
N ARG A 203 -3.84 -0.92 12.44
CA ARG A 203 -3.35 -1.68 11.30
C ARG A 203 -3.16 -3.15 11.67
N VAL A 204 -2.52 -3.43 12.81
CA VAL A 204 -2.29 -4.82 13.26
C VAL A 204 -3.60 -5.56 13.43
N PHE A 205 -4.60 -4.96 14.10
CA PHE A 205 -5.91 -5.61 14.26
C PHE A 205 -6.63 -5.83 12.91
N ILE A 206 -6.60 -4.84 12.01
CA ILE A 206 -7.24 -4.94 10.69
C ILE A 206 -6.55 -6.01 9.83
N CYS A 207 -5.22 -6.02 9.79
CA CYS A 207 -4.45 -6.95 8.96
C CYS A 207 -4.53 -8.38 9.50
N GLN A 208 -4.45 -8.53 10.82
CA GLN A 208 -4.59 -9.83 11.47
C GLN A 208 -6.00 -10.39 11.28
N GLY A 209 -7.04 -9.58 11.54
CA GLY A 209 -8.42 -9.99 11.30
C GLY A 209 -8.67 -10.39 9.85
N PHE A 210 -8.12 -9.63 8.89
CA PHE A 210 -8.19 -10.00 7.48
C PHE A 210 -7.58 -11.39 7.21
N ARG A 211 -6.37 -11.67 7.71
CA ARG A 211 -5.70 -12.97 7.53
C ARG A 211 -6.43 -14.13 8.22
N ASP A 212 -7.02 -13.86 9.38
CA ASP A 212 -7.77 -14.87 10.15
C ASP A 212 -9.08 -15.22 9.43
N ASP A 213 -9.82 -14.21 8.97
CA ASP A 213 -11.14 -14.39 8.34
C ASP A 213 -11.07 -14.88 6.89
N SER A 214 -10.10 -14.39 6.11
CA SER A 214 -9.97 -14.75 4.70
C SER A 214 -9.02 -15.93 4.47
N GLY A 215 -8.06 -16.12 5.36
CA GLY A 215 -6.93 -17.00 5.10
C GLY A 215 -5.95 -16.50 4.05
N LEU A 216 -6.19 -15.34 3.46
CA LEU A 216 -5.36 -14.75 2.43
C LEU A 216 -4.23 -13.92 3.06
N GLU A 217 -3.07 -13.98 2.42
CA GLU A 217 -1.90 -13.17 2.68
C GLU A 217 -1.73 -12.14 1.56
N ILE A 218 -0.88 -11.13 1.78
CA ILE A 218 -0.63 -10.10 0.77
C ILE A 218 0.00 -10.70 -0.51
N GLN A 219 0.78 -11.78 -0.38
CA GLN A 219 1.35 -12.46 -1.53
C GLN A 219 0.28 -13.10 -2.42
N ASP A 220 -0.82 -13.59 -1.85
CA ASP A 220 -1.94 -14.14 -2.64
C ASP A 220 -2.56 -13.07 -3.53
N ILE A 221 -2.57 -11.82 -3.06
CA ILE A 221 -3.03 -10.66 -3.82
C ILE A 221 -2.04 -10.40 -4.95
N TYR A 222 -0.74 -10.29 -4.69
CA TYR A 222 0.26 -10.01 -5.73
C TYR A 222 0.43 -11.11 -6.77
N ASN A 223 0.13 -12.36 -6.43
CA ASN A 223 0.17 -13.48 -7.37
C ASN A 223 -1.01 -13.46 -8.36
N GLN A 224 -1.96 -12.53 -8.22
CA GLN A 224 -3.06 -12.39 -9.16
C GLN A 224 -2.65 -11.57 -10.38
N GLU A 225 -3.01 -12.08 -11.56
CA GLU A 225 -2.98 -11.27 -12.77
C GLU A 225 -4.18 -10.31 -12.79
N PHE A 226 -3.99 -9.09 -12.29
CA PHE A 226 -5.06 -8.09 -12.19
C PHE A 226 -5.61 -7.59 -13.53
N SER A 227 -4.84 -7.76 -14.62
CA SER A 227 -5.29 -7.46 -15.99
C SER A 227 -6.30 -8.48 -16.53
N LYS A 228 -6.41 -9.66 -15.91
CA LYS A 228 -7.34 -10.72 -16.34
C LYS A 228 -8.66 -10.65 -15.57
N ASN A 229 -9.78 -10.68 -16.29
CA ASN A 229 -11.12 -10.76 -15.72
C ASN A 229 -11.24 -11.88 -14.66
N GLY A 230 -12.04 -11.65 -13.62
CA GLY A 230 -12.33 -12.65 -12.58
C GLY A 230 -11.31 -12.73 -11.44
N VAL A 231 -10.54 -11.68 -11.18
CA VAL A 231 -9.62 -11.61 -10.01
C VAL A 231 -10.36 -11.93 -8.70
N GLU A 232 -11.53 -11.33 -8.51
CA GLU A 232 -12.34 -11.55 -7.31
C GLU A 232 -12.71 -13.02 -7.14
N ASN A 233 -13.19 -13.66 -8.22
CA ASN A 233 -13.51 -15.09 -8.21
C ASN A 233 -12.29 -15.96 -7.88
N ARG A 234 -11.09 -15.61 -8.36
CA ARG A 234 -9.85 -16.33 -8.05
C ARG A 234 -9.47 -16.17 -6.58
N LEU A 235 -9.57 -14.97 -6.04
CA LEU A 235 -9.32 -14.70 -4.62
C LEU A 235 -10.34 -15.41 -3.72
N ASP A 236 -11.62 -15.43 -4.11
CA ASP A 236 -12.67 -16.13 -3.38
C ASP A 236 -12.46 -17.65 -3.38
N ALA A 237 -12.08 -18.21 -4.53
CA ALA A 237 -11.72 -19.63 -4.62
C ALA A 237 -10.50 -19.95 -3.74
N LEU A 238 -9.46 -19.12 -3.77
CA LEU A 238 -8.27 -19.30 -2.95
C LEU A 238 -8.58 -19.19 -1.44
N LYS A 239 -9.43 -18.24 -1.06
CA LYS A 239 -9.97 -18.12 0.31
C LYS A 239 -10.68 -19.41 0.72
N ALA A 240 -11.59 -19.92 -0.10
CA ALA A 240 -12.30 -21.16 0.19
C ALA A 240 -11.35 -22.35 0.39
N ILE A 241 -10.35 -22.49 -0.48
CA ILE A 241 -9.32 -23.54 -0.40
C ILE A 241 -8.54 -23.44 0.92
N LYS A 242 -8.03 -22.25 1.25
CA LYS A 242 -7.22 -22.05 2.47
C LYS A 242 -8.03 -22.26 3.75
N LEU A 243 -9.28 -21.80 3.78
CA LEU A 243 -10.18 -22.01 4.92
C LEU A 243 -10.52 -23.50 5.10
N LEU A 244 -10.78 -24.23 4.00
CA LEU A 244 -11.03 -25.67 4.06
C LEU A 244 -9.81 -26.43 4.61
N ALA A 245 -8.61 -26.09 4.13
CA ALA A 245 -7.36 -26.68 4.63
C ALA A 245 -7.16 -26.44 6.13
N ARG A 246 -7.51 -25.24 6.64
CA ARG A 246 -7.47 -24.94 8.08
C ARG A 246 -8.44 -25.81 8.88
N VAL A 247 -9.67 -26.01 8.39
CA VAL A 247 -10.67 -26.87 9.05
C VAL A 247 -10.19 -28.32 9.07
N GLN A 248 -9.64 -28.82 7.96
CA GLN A 248 -9.09 -30.17 7.88
C GLN A 248 -7.93 -30.39 8.86
N LYS A 249 -6.98 -29.44 8.93
CA LYS A 249 -5.86 -29.49 9.88
C LYS A 249 -6.34 -29.51 11.35
N ARG A 250 -7.38 -28.74 11.69
CA ARG A 250 -7.95 -28.78 13.05
C ARG A 250 -8.57 -30.14 13.37
N ARG A 251 -9.26 -30.76 12.40
CA ARG A 251 -9.84 -32.10 12.58
C ARG A 251 -8.79 -33.19 12.78
N SER A 252 -7.67 -33.13 12.08
CA SER A 252 -6.58 -34.11 12.24
C SER A 252 -5.89 -33.99 13.60
N VAL A 253 -5.71 -32.77 14.12
CA VAL A 253 -5.13 -32.55 15.46
C VAL A 253 -6.03 -33.12 16.56
N VAL A 254 -7.35 -32.96 16.45
CA VAL A 254 -8.30 -33.53 17.42
C VAL A 254 -8.25 -35.06 17.42
N LYS A 255 -8.21 -35.70 16.25
CA LYS A 255 -8.14 -37.16 16.15
C LYS A 255 -6.83 -37.74 16.71
N GLY A 256 -5.70 -37.05 16.53
CA GLY A 256 -4.41 -37.51 17.04
C GLY A 256 -4.25 -37.39 18.56
N ASN A 257 -5.14 -36.67 19.26
CA ASN A 257 -5.12 -36.57 20.72
C ASN A 257 -6.02 -37.60 21.42
N ASP A 258 -7.00 -38.20 20.73
CA ASP A 258 -7.86 -39.26 21.29
C ASP A 258 -7.17 -40.64 21.33
N ASP A 259 -6.16 -40.86 20.49
CA ASP A 259 -5.45 -42.15 20.40
C ASP A 259 -4.33 -42.32 21.47
N GLY A 260 -4.25 -41.40 22.45
CA GLY A 260 -3.16 -41.34 23.45
C GLY A 260 -3.55 -41.69 24.89
N GLU A 261 -4.81 -42.01 25.17
CA GLU A 261 -5.33 -42.20 26.54
C GLU A 261 -5.85 -43.62 26.79
N ASP A 262 -5.17 -44.64 26.27
CA ASP A 262 -5.40 -46.04 26.64
C ASP A 262 -4.07 -46.79 26.71
N THR A 263 -3.41 -46.77 27.87
CA THR A 263 -2.53 -47.84 28.39
C THR A 263 -1.82 -47.39 29.67
N SER A 264 -2.52 -47.42 30.81
CA SER A 264 -1.90 -47.78 32.10
C SER A 264 -2.95 -47.93 33.19
N SER A 265 -3.49 -49.14 33.34
CA SER A 265 -3.80 -49.71 34.65
C SER A 265 -4.13 -51.20 34.47
N SER A 266 -3.07 -51.98 34.29
CA SER A 266 -3.08 -53.39 34.66
C SER A 266 -1.95 -53.58 35.66
N ASP A 267 -2.36 -53.93 36.89
CA ASP A 267 -1.63 -54.45 38.05
C ASP A 267 -1.50 -53.52 39.26
#